data_AF-A0A7J6DHD9-F1
#
_entry.id   AF-A0A7J6DHD9-F1
#
_cell.length_a   1.000
_cell.length_b   1.000
_cell.length_c   1.000
_cell.angle_alpha   90.00
_cell.angle_beta   90.00
_cell.angle_gamma   90.00
#
_symmetry.space_group_name_H-M   'P 1'
#
loop_
_entity.id
_entity.type
_entity.pdbx_description
1 polymer ?
#
loop_
_entity_poly.entity_id
_entity_poly.type
_entity_poly.pdbx_seq_one_letter_code
_entity_poly.pdbx_strand_id
1 'polypeptide(L)'
;MSAGQISNVTQRLLSLRKVIPSCFARKPRNLEDIDRWKATELRQFAVYTGKIVLKGILADQLYDHFMVFSVALSLLLCPTLAVEHNSYSKGLMKYFVGKAGELYGDHFMVYNVHSMVHLPEEAMAFGSLDACSAFPFDNYLGKLKRLVRSGKQPLIQVVKRLEEMSKSPLSVEASKPKFKRPNNAFILDEGKCCEAIEEREELDDSGYQMLLCKLFEKTEPLFRDPCDSRMLGCFKVQSRHAVMKLIPERQLTRKAIMMDIKSFAVVEFAEDSAVEIIPTSWLEETKEGTFCYWTFTNTRKLVKNCILPDKAKWRRCPLKKNMAKNRQSRKAKFSGFILRGILDTVLTAGCVTTPTSSVTSVKRATGLI
;
A
#
# COMPACT_ATOMS: atom_id res chain seq x y z
N MET A 1 5.25 6.39 -19.58
CA MET A 1 5.97 5.18 -19.15
C MET A 1 6.16 4.38 -20.41
N SER A 2 7.39 3.98 -20.70
CA SER A 2 7.64 3.07 -21.82
C SER A 2 7.08 1.68 -21.52
N ALA A 3 6.86 0.87 -22.55
CA ALA A 3 6.43 -0.53 -22.39
C ALA A 3 7.35 -1.32 -21.44
N GLY A 4 8.67 -1.07 -21.50
CA GLY A 4 9.63 -1.68 -20.56
C GLY A 4 9.44 -1.25 -19.10
N GLN A 5 9.13 0.02 -18.86
CA GLN A 5 8.80 0.49 -17.51
C GLN A 5 7.50 -0.13 -16.99
N ILE A 6 6.48 -0.24 -17.83
CA ILE A 6 5.19 -0.88 -17.48
C ILE A 6 5.41 -2.34 -17.12
N SER A 7 6.15 -3.08 -17.94
CA SER A 7 6.51 -4.49 -17.66
C SER A 7 7.26 -4.63 -16.34
N ASN A 8 8.24 -3.76 -16.06
CA ASN A 8 8.97 -3.77 -14.79
C ASN A 8 8.06 -3.53 -13.58
N VAL A 9 7.14 -2.56 -13.65
CA VAL A 9 6.18 -2.31 -12.55
C VAL A 9 5.23 -3.49 -12.39
N THR A 10 4.73 -4.06 -13.50
CA THR A 10 3.89 -5.26 -13.48
C THR A 10 4.60 -6.42 -12.78
N GLN A 11 5.86 -6.71 -13.11
CA GLN A 11 6.61 -7.77 -12.44
C GLN A 11 6.78 -7.50 -10.94
N ARG A 12 7.05 -6.25 -10.54
CA ARG A 12 7.10 -5.87 -9.12
C ARG A 12 5.75 -6.07 -8.44
N LEU A 13 4.64 -5.64 -9.03
CA LEU A 13 3.28 -5.85 -8.50
C LEU A 13 2.93 -7.34 -8.33
N LEU A 14 3.22 -8.16 -9.35
CA LEU A 14 2.98 -9.59 -9.29
C LEU A 14 3.81 -10.27 -8.20
N SER A 15 5.05 -9.82 -7.96
CA SER A 15 5.86 -10.32 -6.86
C SER A 15 5.26 -10.02 -5.48
N LEU A 16 4.57 -8.88 -5.33
CA LEU A 16 3.91 -8.49 -4.09
C LEU A 16 2.68 -9.34 -3.75
N ARG A 17 2.08 -10.05 -4.72
CA ARG A 17 0.87 -10.89 -4.49
C ARG A 17 1.03 -11.92 -3.37
N LYS A 18 2.26 -12.36 -3.08
CA LYS A 18 2.57 -13.33 -2.03
C LYS A 18 2.57 -12.73 -0.63
N VAL A 19 2.80 -11.42 -0.52
CA VAL A 19 2.93 -10.69 0.75
C VAL A 19 1.69 -9.88 1.12
N ILE A 20 0.68 -9.79 0.24
CA ILE A 20 -0.57 -9.07 0.52
C ILE A 20 -1.47 -9.90 1.45
N PRO A 21 -1.81 -9.38 2.65
CA PRO A 21 -2.74 -10.02 3.59
C PRO A 21 -4.15 -10.20 3.03
N SER A 22 -4.91 -11.12 3.59
CA SER A 22 -6.30 -11.42 3.21
C SER A 22 -7.31 -10.35 3.63
N CYS A 23 -6.91 -9.37 4.46
CA CYS A 23 -7.77 -8.21 4.74
C CYS A 23 -7.92 -7.29 3.53
N PHE A 24 -7.05 -7.39 2.51
CA PHE A 24 -7.25 -6.72 1.24
C PHE A 24 -8.22 -7.52 0.38
N ALA A 25 -9.25 -6.86 -0.16
CA ALA A 25 -10.27 -7.49 -0.99
C ALA A 25 -9.70 -8.16 -2.26
N ARG A 26 -8.54 -7.67 -2.76
CA ARG A 26 -7.92 -8.12 -4.00
C ARG A 26 -6.39 -8.09 -3.89
N LYS A 27 -5.75 -8.95 -4.69
CA LYS A 27 -4.29 -8.98 -4.85
C LYS A 27 -3.88 -8.13 -6.07
N PRO A 28 -2.68 -7.54 -6.07
CA PRO A 28 -2.17 -6.73 -7.18
C PRO A 28 -2.27 -7.44 -8.53
N ARG A 29 -2.73 -6.72 -9.56
CA ARG A 29 -2.85 -7.17 -10.94
C ARG A 29 -1.83 -6.48 -11.85
N ASN A 30 -1.84 -6.84 -13.13
CA ASN A 30 -1.00 -6.21 -14.14
C ASN A 30 -1.33 -4.72 -14.27
N LEU A 31 -0.30 -3.90 -14.44
CA LEU A 31 -0.47 -2.45 -14.59
C LEU A 31 -1.16 -2.07 -15.90
N GLU A 32 -1.05 -2.91 -16.94
CA GLU A 32 -1.71 -2.72 -18.22
C GLU A 32 -3.24 -2.73 -18.10
N ASP A 33 -3.78 -3.43 -17.11
CA ASP A 33 -5.22 -3.51 -16.85
C ASP A 33 -5.72 -2.40 -15.91
N ILE A 34 -4.94 -1.34 -15.67
CA ILE A 34 -5.26 -0.34 -14.63
C ILE A 34 -6.64 0.31 -14.81
N ASP A 35 -7.09 0.51 -16.04
CA ASP A 35 -8.43 1.07 -16.34
C ASP A 35 -9.57 0.15 -15.90
N ARG A 36 -9.27 -1.13 -15.69
CA ARG A 36 -10.21 -2.16 -15.23
C ARG A 36 -10.02 -2.48 -13.74
N TRP A 37 -9.19 -1.71 -13.04
CA TRP A 37 -9.00 -1.87 -11.60
C TRP A 37 -10.20 -1.32 -10.84
N LYS A 38 -10.62 -2.05 -9.80
CA LYS A 38 -11.63 -1.52 -8.87
C LYS A 38 -10.99 -0.47 -7.98
N ALA A 39 -11.84 0.38 -7.39
CA ALA A 39 -11.45 1.37 -6.39
C ALA A 39 -10.56 0.82 -5.27
N THR A 40 -10.87 -0.37 -4.75
CA THR A 40 -10.07 -1.02 -3.69
C THR A 40 -8.65 -1.38 -4.14
N GLU A 41 -8.45 -1.67 -5.42
CA GLU A 41 -7.14 -1.98 -6.01
C GLU A 41 -6.35 -0.70 -6.27
N LEU A 42 -7.00 0.34 -6.77
CA LEU A 42 -6.39 1.64 -6.97
C LEU A 42 -5.99 2.29 -5.65
N ARG A 43 -6.82 2.17 -4.61
CA ARG A 43 -6.47 2.58 -3.24
C ARG A 43 -5.29 1.78 -2.69
N GLN A 44 -5.29 0.46 -2.86
CA GLN A 44 -4.16 -0.38 -2.45
C GLN A 44 -2.86 0.10 -3.11
N PHE A 45 -2.92 0.43 -4.40
CA PHE A 45 -1.80 0.97 -5.14
C PHE A 45 -1.38 2.35 -4.64
N ALA A 46 -2.33 3.28 -4.51
CA ALA A 46 -2.07 4.65 -4.10
C ALA A 46 -1.40 4.74 -2.72
N VAL A 47 -1.85 3.92 -1.76
CA VAL A 47 -1.46 4.06 -0.34
C VAL A 47 -0.31 3.12 0.04
N TYR A 48 -0.22 1.94 -0.59
CA TYR A 48 0.72 0.89 -0.16
C TYR A 48 1.71 0.50 -1.26
N THR A 49 1.25 -0.17 -2.33
CA THR A 49 2.17 -0.85 -3.24
C THR A 49 2.87 0.11 -4.21
N GLY A 50 2.22 1.20 -4.61
CA GLY A 50 2.75 2.23 -5.52
C GLY A 50 4.06 2.84 -5.03
N LYS A 51 4.14 3.17 -3.73
CA LYS A 51 5.36 3.72 -3.07
C LYS A 51 6.59 2.83 -3.31
N ILE A 52 6.39 1.54 -3.46
CA ILE A 52 7.46 0.54 -3.56
C ILE A 52 7.74 0.22 -5.03
N VAL A 53 6.70 -0.06 -5.81
CA VAL A 53 6.88 -0.55 -7.18
C VAL A 53 7.35 0.54 -8.14
N LEU A 54 7.00 1.81 -7.90
CA LEU A 54 7.35 2.94 -8.78
C LEU A 54 8.77 3.47 -8.56
N LYS A 55 9.37 3.21 -7.38
CA LYS A 55 10.67 3.77 -6.99
C LYS A 55 11.78 3.31 -7.93
N GLY A 56 12.55 4.27 -8.47
CA GLY A 56 13.62 4.00 -9.44
C GLY A 56 13.15 3.51 -10.81
N ILE A 57 11.83 3.57 -11.09
CA ILE A 57 11.28 3.37 -12.45
C ILE A 57 10.76 4.69 -13.00
N LEU A 58 9.98 5.43 -12.21
CA LEU A 58 9.57 6.79 -12.56
C LEU A 58 10.74 7.76 -12.43
N ALA A 59 10.70 8.84 -13.20
CA ALA A 59 11.62 9.95 -13.00
C ALA A 59 11.41 10.55 -11.61
N ASP A 60 12.49 10.97 -10.95
CA ASP A 60 12.49 11.39 -9.54
C ASP A 60 11.39 12.42 -9.24
N GLN A 61 11.28 13.48 -10.04
CA GLN A 61 10.23 14.50 -9.91
C GLN A 61 8.81 13.92 -9.92
N LEU A 62 8.54 12.93 -10.78
CA LEU A 62 7.22 12.29 -10.88
C LEU A 62 6.98 11.32 -9.73
N TYR A 63 8.02 10.65 -9.25
CA TYR A 63 7.95 9.78 -8.09
C TYR A 63 7.69 10.58 -6.82
N ASP A 64 8.43 11.67 -6.60
CA ASP A 64 8.27 12.55 -5.45
C ASP A 64 6.88 13.18 -5.45
N HIS A 65 6.38 13.62 -6.62
CA HIS A 65 5.02 14.10 -6.76
C HIS A 65 3.96 13.04 -6.43
N PHE A 66 4.17 11.79 -6.86
CA PHE A 66 3.31 10.66 -6.44
C PHE A 66 3.40 10.41 -4.93
N MET A 67 4.59 10.51 -4.32
CA MET A 67 4.78 10.33 -2.88
C MET A 67 4.02 11.39 -2.08
N VAL A 68 4.00 12.65 -2.51
CA VAL A 68 3.18 13.72 -1.90
C VAL A 68 1.72 13.32 -1.85
N PHE A 69 1.14 12.94 -3.00
CA PHE A 69 -0.25 12.47 -3.08
C PHE A 69 -0.51 11.25 -2.19
N SER A 70 0.39 10.26 -2.30
CA SER A 70 0.30 9.00 -1.57
C SER A 70 0.34 9.19 -0.05
N VAL A 71 1.19 10.08 0.45
CA VAL A 71 1.30 10.43 1.87
C VAL A 71 0.07 11.21 2.32
N ALA A 72 -0.34 12.23 1.58
CA ALA A 72 -1.52 13.02 1.90
C ALA A 72 -2.78 12.14 2.04
N LEU A 73 -2.99 11.24 1.08
CA LEU A 73 -4.08 10.26 1.12
C LEU A 73 -3.93 9.28 2.30
N SER A 74 -2.72 8.84 2.62
CA SER A 74 -2.47 7.94 3.77
C SER A 74 -2.87 8.58 5.10
N LEU A 75 -2.60 9.89 5.27
CA LEU A 75 -2.97 10.65 6.46
C LEU A 75 -4.50 10.76 6.58
N LEU A 76 -5.19 11.13 5.51
CA LEU A 76 -6.64 11.35 5.51
C LEU A 76 -7.47 10.06 5.67
N LEU A 77 -6.91 8.90 5.34
CA LEU A 77 -7.59 7.61 5.52
C LEU A 77 -7.55 7.09 6.95
N CYS A 78 -6.58 7.53 7.76
CA CYS A 78 -6.46 7.09 9.14
C CYS A 78 -7.21 8.06 10.07
N PRO A 79 -8.19 7.61 10.88
CA PRO A 79 -9.00 8.50 11.72
C PRO A 79 -8.21 9.45 12.61
N THR A 80 -7.16 8.96 13.27
CA THR A 80 -6.32 9.77 14.16
C THR A 80 -5.47 10.77 13.36
N LEU A 81 -4.74 10.30 12.34
CA LEU A 81 -3.86 11.13 11.54
C LEU A 81 -4.63 12.16 10.69
N ALA A 82 -5.86 11.85 10.28
CA ALA A 82 -6.72 12.76 9.52
C ALA A 82 -7.06 14.02 10.31
N VAL A 83 -7.12 13.92 11.64
CA VAL A 83 -7.33 15.06 12.54
C VAL A 83 -5.99 15.71 12.90
N GLU A 84 -5.03 14.93 13.40
CA GLU A 84 -3.73 15.44 13.90
C GLU A 84 -2.90 16.13 12.82
N HIS A 85 -2.93 15.61 11.59
CA HIS A 85 -2.11 16.09 10.47
C HIS A 85 -2.94 16.67 9.32
N ASN A 86 -4.16 17.13 9.60
CA ASN A 86 -5.06 17.66 8.58
C ASN A 86 -4.43 18.84 7.80
N SER A 87 -3.90 19.82 8.53
CA SER A 87 -3.27 21.02 7.96
C SER A 87 -2.08 20.69 7.07
N TYR A 88 -1.25 19.73 7.50
CA TYR A 88 -0.12 19.23 6.72
C TYR A 88 -0.59 18.51 5.45
N SER A 89 -1.59 17.63 5.56
CA SER A 89 -2.19 16.95 4.40
C SER A 89 -2.78 17.94 3.40
N LYS A 90 -3.43 19.00 3.88
CA LYS A 90 -3.92 20.11 3.03
C LYS A 90 -2.81 20.82 2.28
N GLY A 91 -1.67 21.07 2.94
CA GLY A 91 -0.47 21.59 2.28
C GLY A 91 0.03 20.66 1.17
N LEU A 92 0.10 19.36 1.43
CA LEU A 92 0.51 18.36 0.45
C LEU A 92 -0.46 18.27 -0.74
N MET A 93 -1.77 18.27 -0.51
CA MET A 93 -2.77 18.24 -1.59
C MET A 93 -2.70 19.51 -2.44
N LYS A 94 -2.54 20.70 -1.83
CA LYS A 94 -2.35 21.95 -2.57
C LYS A 94 -1.08 21.93 -3.42
N TYR A 95 0.03 21.45 -2.87
CA TYR A 95 1.28 21.31 -3.61
C TYR A 95 1.11 20.37 -4.80
N PHE A 96 0.49 19.21 -4.58
CA PHE A 96 0.22 18.23 -5.63
C PHE A 96 -0.64 18.80 -6.77
N VAL A 97 -1.76 19.45 -6.44
CA VAL A 97 -2.63 20.04 -7.47
C VAL A 97 -1.93 21.21 -8.18
N GLY A 98 -1.16 22.03 -7.47
CA GLY A 98 -0.42 23.15 -8.05
C GLY A 98 0.69 22.72 -9.01
N LYS A 99 1.33 21.56 -8.78
CA LYS A 99 2.40 21.03 -9.65
C LYS A 99 1.92 20.06 -10.72
N ALA A 100 0.68 19.60 -10.63
CA ALA A 100 0.10 18.64 -11.56
C ALA A 100 0.08 19.13 -13.02
N GLY A 101 -0.31 20.38 -13.28
CA GLY A 101 -0.34 20.94 -14.63
C GLY A 101 1.04 21.00 -15.29
N GLU A 102 2.06 21.43 -14.53
CA GLU A 102 3.46 21.49 -14.99
C GLU A 102 4.01 20.09 -15.31
N LEU A 103 3.73 19.09 -14.46
CA LEU A 103 4.32 17.76 -14.56
C LEU A 103 3.60 16.83 -15.54
N TYR A 104 2.27 16.95 -15.66
CA TYR A 104 1.44 16.03 -16.43
C TYR A 104 0.78 16.69 -17.65
N GLY A 105 0.81 18.03 -17.75
CA GLY A 105 0.17 18.82 -18.79
C GLY A 105 -1.26 19.23 -18.45
N ASP A 106 -1.79 20.23 -19.17
CA ASP A 106 -3.09 20.86 -18.86
C ASP A 106 -4.27 19.91 -18.93
N HIS A 107 -4.21 18.88 -19.79
CA HIS A 107 -5.26 17.84 -19.89
C HIS A 107 -5.42 17.00 -18.62
N PHE A 108 -4.45 17.05 -17.71
CA PHE A 108 -4.53 16.38 -16.41
C PHE A 108 -5.36 17.19 -15.41
N MET A 109 -5.48 18.50 -15.59
CA MET A 109 -6.20 19.41 -14.69
C MET A 109 -7.72 19.32 -14.90
N VAL A 110 -8.30 18.19 -14.54
CA VAL A 110 -9.75 17.97 -14.54
C VAL A 110 -10.36 18.32 -13.18
N TYR A 111 -11.69 18.47 -13.14
CA TYR A 111 -12.45 18.81 -11.92
C TYR A 111 -12.03 17.96 -10.71
N ASN A 112 -11.97 16.64 -10.88
CA ASN A 112 -11.57 15.70 -9.84
C ASN A 112 -10.19 16.05 -9.24
N VAL A 113 -9.20 16.38 -10.07
CA VAL A 113 -7.88 16.78 -9.57
C VAL A 113 -7.97 18.03 -8.70
N HIS A 114 -8.80 19.01 -9.09
CA HIS A 114 -9.01 20.21 -8.29
C HIS A 114 -9.71 19.91 -6.95
N SER A 115 -10.73 19.02 -6.95
CA SER A 115 -11.48 18.64 -5.76
C SER A 115 -10.61 18.06 -4.63
N MET A 116 -9.42 17.55 -4.95
CA MET A 116 -8.48 17.02 -3.95
C MET A 116 -8.06 18.03 -2.90
N VAL A 117 -8.06 19.32 -3.24
CA VAL A 117 -7.72 20.39 -2.29
C VAL A 117 -8.72 20.46 -1.13
N HIS A 118 -9.94 19.94 -1.32
CA HIS A 118 -11.04 19.95 -0.35
C HIS A 118 -11.17 18.68 0.49
N LEU A 119 -10.46 17.60 0.13
CA LEU A 119 -10.49 16.33 0.87
C LEU A 119 -10.11 16.47 2.35
N PRO A 120 -9.14 17.32 2.75
CA PRO A 120 -8.84 17.52 4.16
C PRO A 120 -10.01 18.10 4.95
N GLU A 121 -10.72 19.09 4.39
CA GLU A 121 -11.91 19.68 5.01
C GLU A 121 -13.05 18.67 5.13
N GLU A 122 -13.28 17.87 4.07
CA GLU A 122 -14.26 16.79 4.11
C GLU A 122 -13.91 15.75 5.17
N ALA A 123 -12.64 15.38 5.30
CA ALA A 123 -12.18 14.43 6.30
C ALA A 123 -12.32 14.98 7.74
N MET A 124 -12.20 16.30 7.90
CA MET A 124 -12.41 16.96 9.19
C MET A 124 -13.91 17.04 9.55
N ALA A 125 -14.78 17.25 8.55
CA ALA A 125 -16.22 17.39 8.74
C ALA A 125 -16.94 16.04 8.94
N PHE A 126 -16.56 15.00 8.21
CA PHE A 126 -17.28 13.72 8.14
C PHE A 126 -16.50 12.52 8.71
N GLY A 127 -15.33 12.77 9.30
CA GLY A 127 -14.39 11.73 9.73
C GLY A 127 -13.45 11.30 8.60
N SER A 128 -12.58 10.32 8.83
CA SER A 128 -11.60 9.92 7.80
C SER A 128 -12.25 9.58 6.46
N LEU A 129 -11.45 9.58 5.39
CA LEU A 129 -11.96 9.26 4.05
C LEU A 129 -12.59 7.86 3.94
N ASP A 130 -12.32 6.97 4.90
CA ASP A 130 -13.01 5.68 5.00
C ASP A 130 -14.44 5.81 5.52
N ALA A 131 -14.66 6.70 6.49
CA ALA A 131 -15.96 6.94 7.10
C ALA A 131 -16.94 7.62 6.13
N CYS A 132 -16.44 8.48 5.23
CA CYS A 132 -17.27 9.16 4.22
C CYS A 132 -17.29 8.44 2.85
N SER A 133 -16.70 7.25 2.73
CA SER A 133 -16.66 6.52 1.46
C SER A 133 -18.00 5.87 1.08
N ALA A 134 -18.26 5.77 -0.23
CA ALA A 134 -19.43 5.09 -0.78
C ALA A 134 -19.31 3.55 -0.77
N PHE A 135 -18.15 3.00 -0.38
CA PHE A 135 -17.89 1.54 -0.43
C PHE A 135 -18.90 0.68 0.33
N PRO A 136 -19.36 1.03 1.54
CA PRO A 136 -20.39 0.24 2.23
C PRO A 136 -21.69 0.18 1.43
N PHE A 137 -22.10 1.30 0.83
CA PHE A 137 -23.32 1.41 0.03
C PHE A 137 -23.22 0.59 -1.26
N ASP A 138 -22.12 0.68 -2.00
CA ASP A 138 -21.89 -0.12 -3.22
C ASP A 138 -21.86 -1.62 -2.93
N ASN A 139 -21.20 -2.02 -1.85
CA ASN A 139 -21.15 -3.41 -1.42
C ASN A 139 -22.55 -3.92 -1.04
N TYR A 140 -23.35 -3.10 -0.35
CA TYR A 140 -24.71 -3.44 0.02
C TYR A 140 -25.63 -3.51 -1.21
N LEU A 141 -25.51 -2.58 -2.15
CA LEU A 141 -26.24 -2.59 -3.41
C LEU A 141 -25.93 -3.87 -4.22
N GLY A 142 -24.67 -4.34 -4.20
CA GLY A 142 -24.29 -5.63 -4.77
C GLY A 142 -24.91 -6.84 -4.07
N LYS A 143 -25.20 -6.76 -2.76
CA LYS A 143 -26.01 -7.77 -2.05
C LYS A 143 -27.46 -7.72 -2.52
N LEU A 144 -28.07 -6.53 -2.56
CA LEU A 144 -29.46 -6.34 -3.01
C LEU A 144 -29.67 -6.86 -4.43
N LYS A 145 -28.76 -6.54 -5.37
CA LYS A 145 -28.82 -7.04 -6.76
C LYS A 145 -28.85 -8.56 -6.85
N ARG A 146 -28.17 -9.29 -5.95
CA ARG A 146 -28.18 -10.77 -5.92
C ARG A 146 -29.47 -11.35 -5.35
N LEU A 147 -30.26 -10.57 -4.61
CA LEU A 147 -31.57 -10.99 -4.12
C LEU A 147 -32.63 -10.98 -5.23
N VAL A 148 -32.41 -10.19 -6.29
CA VAL A 148 -33.28 -10.13 -7.46
C VAL A 148 -32.93 -11.27 -8.41
N ARG A 149 -33.85 -12.22 -8.60
CA ARG A 149 -33.67 -13.37 -9.52
C ARG A 149 -34.35 -13.19 -10.87
N SER A 150 -35.34 -12.31 -10.94
CA SER A 150 -36.08 -12.03 -12.17
C SER A 150 -36.54 -10.57 -12.23
N GLY A 151 -36.85 -10.07 -13.43
CA GLY A 151 -37.41 -8.72 -13.62
C GLY A 151 -38.84 -8.54 -13.10
N LYS A 152 -39.52 -9.61 -12.68
CA LYS A 152 -40.90 -9.54 -12.19
C LYS A 152 -40.93 -9.09 -10.73
N GLN A 153 -41.47 -7.91 -10.46
CA GLN A 153 -41.64 -7.37 -9.09
C GLN A 153 -40.35 -7.43 -8.23
N PRO A 154 -39.24 -6.81 -8.68
CA PRO A 154 -37.94 -6.92 -8.01
C PRO A 154 -37.95 -6.39 -6.57
N LEU A 155 -38.73 -5.35 -6.27
CA LEU A 155 -38.87 -4.81 -4.91
C LEU A 155 -39.46 -5.83 -3.94
N ILE A 156 -40.53 -6.53 -4.36
CA ILE A 156 -41.17 -7.56 -3.53
C ILE A 156 -40.20 -8.72 -3.27
N GLN A 157 -39.42 -9.11 -4.28
CA GLN A 157 -38.38 -10.14 -4.11
C GLN A 157 -37.37 -9.73 -3.03
N VAL A 158 -36.86 -8.50 -3.10
CA VAL A 158 -35.90 -7.98 -2.12
C VAL A 158 -36.49 -7.94 -0.72
N VAL A 159 -37.68 -7.35 -0.55
CA VAL A 159 -38.33 -7.23 0.76
C VAL A 159 -38.56 -8.60 1.40
N LYS A 160 -39.15 -9.55 0.68
CA LYS A 160 -39.40 -10.90 1.19
C LYS A 160 -38.11 -11.61 1.59
N ARG A 161 -37.03 -11.46 0.80
CA ARG A 161 -35.73 -12.09 1.11
C ARG A 161 -35.06 -11.46 2.33
N LEU A 162 -35.16 -10.14 2.50
CA LEU A 162 -34.64 -9.48 3.69
C LEU A 162 -35.39 -9.92 4.96
N GLU A 163 -36.72 -10.08 4.89
CA GLU A 163 -37.53 -10.62 6.00
C GLU A 163 -37.20 -12.08 6.33
N GLU A 164 -36.94 -12.91 5.31
CA GLU A 164 -36.48 -14.29 5.53
C GLU A 164 -35.12 -14.32 6.23
N MET A 165 -34.18 -13.48 5.79
CA MET A 165 -32.84 -13.39 6.36
C MET A 165 -32.83 -12.90 7.81
N SER A 166 -33.71 -11.95 8.17
CA SER A 166 -33.80 -11.45 9.56
C SER A 166 -34.36 -12.48 10.55
N LYS A 167 -35.07 -13.49 10.04
CA LYS A 167 -35.68 -14.58 10.85
C LYS A 167 -34.79 -15.82 10.93
N SER A 168 -33.69 -15.86 10.17
CA SER A 168 -32.79 -17.02 10.12
C SER A 168 -31.74 -16.95 11.24
N PRO A 169 -31.56 -18.00 12.05
CA PRO A 169 -30.60 -18.03 13.17
C PRO A 169 -29.14 -18.23 12.74
N LEU A 170 -28.77 -17.87 11.51
CA LEU A 170 -27.41 -18.09 11.00
C LEU A 170 -26.44 -17.06 11.60
N SER A 171 -25.86 -17.40 12.76
CA SER A 171 -24.61 -16.80 13.21
C SER A 171 -23.52 -17.23 12.23
N VAL A 172 -23.04 -16.28 11.42
CA VAL A 172 -21.78 -16.48 10.71
C VAL A 172 -20.69 -16.33 11.75
N GLU A 173 -20.23 -17.45 12.31
CA GLU A 173 -19.02 -17.45 13.14
C GLU A 173 -17.88 -16.84 12.34
N ALA A 174 -17.35 -15.72 12.83
CA ALA A 174 -16.18 -15.11 12.24
C ALA A 174 -15.03 -16.12 12.32
N SER A 175 -14.53 -16.57 11.17
CA SER A 175 -13.40 -17.50 11.13
C SER A 175 -12.24 -16.93 11.93
N LYS A 176 -11.71 -17.69 12.90
CA LYS A 176 -10.55 -17.27 13.70
C LYS A 176 -9.41 -16.72 12.82
N PRO A 177 -8.73 -15.64 13.23
CA PRO A 177 -7.65 -15.05 12.46
C PRO A 177 -6.52 -16.07 12.28
N LYS A 178 -6.13 -16.34 11.03
CA LYS A 178 -5.00 -17.24 10.74
C LYS A 178 -3.69 -16.44 10.79
N PHE A 179 -2.80 -16.72 11.73
CA PHE A 179 -1.47 -16.08 11.85
C PHE A 179 -0.39 -16.68 10.95
N LYS A 180 -0.74 -17.14 9.75
CA LYS A 180 0.23 -17.60 8.74
C LYS A 180 0.54 -16.48 7.76
N ARG A 181 1.80 -16.39 7.30
CA ARG A 181 2.18 -15.49 6.20
C ARG A 181 1.19 -15.62 5.03
N PRO A 182 0.67 -14.51 4.48
CA PRO A 182 1.05 -13.10 4.72
C PRO A 182 0.29 -12.36 5.84
N ASN A 183 -0.51 -13.03 6.67
CA ASN A 183 -1.45 -12.42 7.63
C ASN A 183 -0.90 -12.20 9.04
N ASN A 184 0.40 -12.32 9.22
CA ASN A 184 1.02 -12.44 10.52
C ASN A 184 1.84 -11.21 10.94
N ALA A 185 1.87 -10.15 10.13
CA ALA A 185 2.58 -8.91 10.46
C ALA A 185 1.63 -7.86 11.05
N PHE A 186 2.05 -7.22 12.14
CA PHE A 186 1.25 -6.26 12.88
C PHE A 186 2.06 -5.05 13.35
N ILE A 187 1.36 -3.94 13.54
CA ILE A 187 1.83 -2.73 14.24
C ILE A 187 1.18 -2.73 15.62
N LEU A 188 1.98 -2.36 16.63
CA LEU A 188 1.59 -2.25 18.03
C LEU A 188 1.29 -0.78 18.37
N ASP A 189 0.56 -0.55 19.47
CA ASP A 189 0.22 0.80 19.96
C ASP A 189 1.43 1.73 20.14
N GLU A 190 2.58 1.19 20.54
CA GLU A 190 3.80 1.96 20.78
C GLU A 190 4.56 2.36 19.50
N GLY A 191 3.95 2.22 18.32
CA GLY A 191 4.63 2.48 17.03
C GLY A 191 5.74 1.48 16.73
N LYS A 192 5.72 0.30 17.37
CA LYS A 192 6.57 -0.85 17.07
C LYS A 192 5.86 -1.79 16.11
N CYS A 193 6.60 -2.70 15.49
CA CYS A 193 6.02 -3.73 14.62
C CYS A 193 6.53 -5.12 15.00
N CYS A 194 5.71 -6.13 14.77
CA CYS A 194 6.03 -7.52 15.06
C CYS A 194 5.51 -8.47 13.97
N GLU A 195 6.08 -9.67 13.96
CA GLU A 195 5.58 -10.82 13.22
C GLU A 195 5.05 -11.85 14.24
N ALA A 196 3.74 -12.09 14.24
CA ALA A 196 3.13 -13.18 15.00
C ALA A 196 3.60 -14.52 14.43
N ILE A 197 4.08 -15.41 15.30
CA ILE A 197 4.61 -16.72 14.91
C ILE A 197 3.62 -17.81 15.27
N GLU A 198 3.20 -17.82 16.53
CA GLU A 198 2.37 -18.87 17.09
C GLU A 198 1.50 -18.37 18.23
N GLU A 199 0.33 -18.99 18.34
CA GLU A 199 -0.58 -18.82 19.45
C GLU A 199 -0.06 -19.60 20.67
N ARG A 200 -0.24 -19.04 21.86
CA ARG A 200 -0.05 -19.73 23.13
C ARG A 200 -1.40 -19.97 23.79
N GLU A 201 -1.47 -21.01 24.61
CA GLU A 201 -2.65 -21.30 25.44
C GLU A 201 -2.73 -20.38 26.66
N GLU A 202 -1.63 -19.69 26.97
CA GLU A 202 -1.55 -18.69 28.02
C GLU A 202 -2.47 -17.49 27.72
N LEU A 203 -3.16 -17.02 28.75
CA LEU A 203 -3.95 -15.80 28.73
C LEU A 203 -3.21 -14.70 29.51
N ASP A 204 -3.39 -13.44 29.12
CA ASP A 204 -2.98 -12.33 29.96
C ASP A 204 -3.91 -12.18 31.18
N ASP A 205 -3.54 -11.32 32.13
CA ASP A 205 -4.33 -11.04 33.34
C ASP A 205 -5.76 -10.53 33.01
N SER A 206 -6.00 -10.10 31.78
CA SER A 206 -7.29 -9.62 31.26
C SER A 206 -8.06 -10.67 30.45
N GLY A 207 -7.57 -11.91 30.38
CA GLY A 207 -8.21 -13.03 29.69
C GLY A 207 -8.00 -13.05 28.17
N TYR A 208 -7.09 -12.25 27.62
CA TYR A 208 -6.77 -12.24 26.19
C TYR A 208 -5.68 -13.25 25.85
N GLN A 209 -5.82 -13.89 24.70
CA GLN A 209 -4.86 -14.87 24.22
C GLN A 209 -3.46 -14.26 24.00
N MET A 210 -2.43 -14.97 24.46
CA MET A 210 -1.04 -14.58 24.27
C MET A 210 -0.50 -15.13 22.95
N LEU A 211 0.27 -14.30 22.25
CA LEU A 211 0.90 -14.64 20.97
C LEU A 211 2.41 -14.54 21.11
N LEU A 212 3.14 -15.59 20.69
CA LEU A 212 4.59 -15.47 20.52
C LEU A 212 4.86 -14.68 19.26
N CYS A 213 5.45 -13.50 19.45
CA CYS A 213 5.73 -12.56 18.39
C CYS A 213 7.24 -12.32 18.27
N LYS A 214 7.71 -12.22 17.02
CA LYS A 214 9.03 -11.69 16.71
C LYS A 214 8.92 -10.17 16.62
N LEU A 215 9.33 -9.48 17.68
CA LEU A 215 9.29 -8.02 17.82
C LEU A 215 10.54 -7.39 17.19
N PHE A 216 10.37 -6.35 16.37
CA PHE A 216 11.50 -5.63 15.78
C PHE A 216 11.79 -4.36 16.59
N GLU A 217 12.84 -4.37 17.40
CA GLU A 217 13.15 -3.25 18.32
C GLU A 217 13.76 -2.05 17.59
N LYS A 218 14.66 -2.31 16.64
CA LYS A 218 15.31 -1.26 15.84
C LYS A 218 14.55 -1.06 14.54
N THR A 219 13.83 0.06 14.44
CA THR A 219 13.09 0.47 13.25
C THR A 219 13.71 1.72 12.61
N GLU A 220 13.81 1.70 11.28
CA GLU A 220 14.22 2.84 10.45
C GLU A 220 13.01 3.31 9.62
N PRO A 221 12.93 4.58 9.22
CA PRO A 221 11.98 4.99 8.19
C PRO A 221 12.28 4.34 6.85
N LEU A 222 11.25 3.87 6.16
CA LEU A 222 11.30 3.40 4.78
C LEU A 222 11.61 4.55 3.81
N PHE A 223 11.07 5.73 4.09
CA PHE A 223 11.34 6.99 3.39
C PHE A 223 11.24 8.17 4.37
N ARG A 224 11.92 9.27 4.06
CA ARG A 224 11.94 10.50 4.88
C ARG A 224 11.24 11.70 4.24
N ASP A 225 10.99 11.61 2.94
CA ASP A 225 10.34 12.65 2.16
C ASP A 225 9.03 12.09 1.56
N PRO A 226 7.92 12.84 1.59
CA PRO A 226 7.75 14.19 2.15
C PRO A 226 7.78 14.25 3.70
N CYS A 227 7.66 13.10 4.37
CA CYS A 227 7.71 13.00 5.82
C CYS A 227 8.33 11.67 6.29
N ASP A 228 8.65 11.57 7.57
CA ASP A 228 9.12 10.31 8.17
C ASP A 228 8.03 9.23 8.07
N SER A 229 8.33 8.16 7.35
CA SER A 229 7.34 7.12 7.06
C SER A 229 6.84 6.36 8.29
N ARG A 230 7.53 6.45 9.43
CA ARG A 230 7.11 5.83 10.70
C ARG A 230 5.80 6.44 11.21
N MET A 231 5.55 7.72 10.92
CA MET A 231 4.26 8.37 11.22
C MET A 231 3.08 7.69 10.52
N LEU A 232 3.33 7.07 9.36
CA LEU A 232 2.32 6.33 8.59
C LEU A 232 2.27 4.83 8.95
N GLY A 233 3.06 4.39 9.94
CA GLY A 233 3.24 2.98 10.27
C GLY A 233 4.06 2.20 9.25
N CYS A 234 4.95 2.88 8.49
CA CYS A 234 5.83 2.25 7.51
C CYS A 234 7.26 2.19 8.06
N PHE A 235 7.73 0.97 8.33
CA PHE A 235 9.03 0.71 8.96
C PHE A 235 9.93 -0.11 8.05
N LYS A 236 11.23 0.15 8.14
CA LYS A 236 12.29 -0.69 7.63
C LYS A 236 12.99 -1.34 8.82
N VAL A 237 13.03 -2.66 8.83
CA VAL A 237 13.54 -3.45 9.96
C VAL A 237 14.55 -4.47 9.50
N GLN A 238 15.37 -4.96 10.44
CA GLN A 238 16.36 -6.00 10.19
C GLN A 238 16.07 -7.20 11.08
N SER A 239 16.00 -8.39 10.48
CA SER A 239 15.70 -9.64 11.19
C SER A 239 16.66 -9.98 12.33
N ARG A 240 17.90 -9.45 12.29
CA ARG A 240 18.93 -9.65 13.33
C ARG A 240 18.69 -8.85 14.62
N HIS A 241 17.87 -7.80 14.57
CA HIS A 241 17.53 -6.96 15.72
C HIS A 241 16.13 -7.29 16.25
N ALA A 242 15.67 -8.51 15.99
CA ALA A 242 14.36 -8.95 16.41
C ALA A 242 14.47 -9.85 17.64
N VAL A 243 13.56 -9.65 18.58
CA VAL A 243 13.49 -10.39 19.84
C VAL A 243 12.16 -11.14 19.90
N MET A 244 12.20 -12.38 20.39
CA MET A 244 10.98 -13.15 20.63
C MET A 244 10.33 -12.68 21.93
N LYS A 245 9.07 -12.26 21.86
CA LYS A 245 8.32 -11.75 23.01
C LYS A 245 6.88 -12.25 22.98
N LEU A 246 6.33 -12.56 24.15
CA LEU A 246 4.90 -12.82 24.31
C LEU A 246 4.15 -11.49 24.35
N ILE A 247 3.17 -11.35 23.46
CA ILE A 247 2.37 -10.13 23.30
C ILE A 247 0.89 -10.54 23.32
N PRO A 248 0.05 -9.92 24.18
CA PRO A 248 -1.39 -10.13 24.16
C PRO A 248 -2.01 -9.70 22.82
N GLU A 249 -2.99 -10.46 22.31
CA GLU A 249 -3.65 -10.17 21.02
C GLU A 249 -4.23 -8.74 20.97
N ARG A 250 -4.74 -8.22 22.09
CA ARG A 250 -5.30 -6.85 22.18
C ARG A 250 -4.31 -5.73 21.84
N GLN A 251 -3.00 -5.97 21.94
CA GLN A 251 -1.97 -4.97 21.57
C GLN A 251 -1.68 -4.94 20.06
N LEU A 252 -2.23 -5.89 19.29
CA LEU A 252 -2.07 -5.96 17.83
C LEU A 252 -3.10 -5.05 17.14
N THR A 253 -2.79 -3.77 16.98
CA THR A 253 -3.78 -2.79 16.51
C THR A 253 -4.02 -2.81 15.01
N ARG A 254 -2.97 -2.91 14.21
CA ARG A 254 -3.07 -2.80 12.74
C ARG A 254 -2.33 -3.92 12.06
N LYS A 255 -2.98 -4.59 11.11
CA LYS A 255 -2.31 -5.53 10.20
C LYS A 255 -1.38 -4.77 9.25
N ALA A 256 -0.22 -5.34 9.00
CA ALA A 256 0.82 -4.77 8.15
C ALA A 256 1.14 -5.67 6.95
N ILE A 257 1.72 -5.07 5.92
CA ILE A 257 2.34 -5.80 4.81
C ILE A 257 3.82 -5.95 5.14
N MET A 258 4.29 -7.19 5.27
CA MET A 258 5.72 -7.48 5.46
C MET A 258 6.32 -7.99 4.16
N MET A 259 7.41 -7.37 3.71
CA MET A 259 8.12 -7.79 2.51
C MET A 259 9.62 -7.58 2.63
N ASP A 260 10.37 -8.43 1.94
CA ASP A 260 11.81 -8.30 1.86
C ASP A 260 12.19 -7.27 0.80
N ILE A 261 12.89 -6.21 1.22
CA ILE A 261 13.40 -5.21 0.31
C ILE A 261 14.74 -5.71 -0.24
N LYS A 262 14.75 -6.03 -1.53
CA LYS A 262 15.98 -6.33 -2.26
C LYS A 262 16.74 -5.04 -2.54
N SER A 263 17.78 -4.77 -1.77
CA SER A 263 18.72 -3.69 -2.03
C SER A 263 19.95 -4.21 -2.75
N PHE A 264 20.44 -3.43 -3.70
CA PHE A 264 21.63 -3.73 -4.48
C PHE A 264 22.65 -2.59 -4.32
N ALA A 265 23.94 -2.93 -4.33
CA ALA A 265 25.05 -2.00 -4.37
C ALA A 265 25.85 -2.24 -5.66
N VAL A 266 26.36 -1.15 -6.24
CA VAL A 266 27.43 -1.23 -7.24
C VAL A 266 28.73 -1.29 -6.47
N VAL A 267 29.52 -2.32 -6.73
CA VAL A 267 30.78 -2.56 -6.04
C VAL A 267 31.90 -2.69 -7.05
N GLU A 268 33.10 -2.26 -6.65
CA GLU A 268 34.33 -2.45 -7.41
C GLU A 268 35.24 -3.36 -6.61
N PHE A 269 35.60 -4.51 -7.18
CA PHE A 269 36.49 -5.47 -6.55
C PHE A 269 37.92 -4.94 -6.50
N ALA A 270 38.60 -5.13 -5.36
CA ALA A 270 39.95 -4.59 -5.18
C ALA A 270 41.02 -5.35 -5.99
N GLU A 271 40.79 -6.64 -6.29
CA GLU A 271 41.78 -7.50 -6.98
C GLU A 271 41.89 -7.21 -8.48
N ASP A 272 40.76 -7.08 -9.17
CA ASP A 272 40.69 -6.98 -10.63
C ASP A 272 40.04 -5.68 -11.12
N SER A 273 39.62 -4.80 -10.20
CA SER A 273 38.86 -3.58 -10.51
C SER A 273 37.56 -3.85 -11.30
N ALA A 274 37.04 -5.08 -11.24
CA ALA A 274 35.77 -5.41 -11.88
C ALA A 274 34.62 -4.71 -11.14
N VAL A 275 33.69 -4.13 -11.89
CA VAL A 275 32.51 -3.45 -11.35
C VAL A 275 31.29 -4.34 -11.52
N GLU A 276 30.66 -4.69 -10.40
CA GLU A 276 29.51 -5.59 -10.37
C GLU A 276 28.35 -5.03 -9.54
N ILE A 277 27.14 -5.50 -9.83
CA ILE A 277 25.94 -5.18 -9.05
C ILE A 277 25.63 -6.37 -8.15
N ILE A 278 25.68 -6.17 -6.84
CA ILE A 278 25.45 -7.24 -5.86
C ILE A 278 24.30 -6.90 -4.92
N PRO A 279 23.59 -7.87 -4.36
CA PRO A 279 22.70 -7.63 -3.24
C PRO A 279 23.48 -7.05 -2.05
N THR A 280 22.95 -6.03 -1.38
CA THR A 280 23.63 -5.49 -0.18
C THR A 280 23.71 -6.50 0.96
N SER A 281 22.89 -7.55 0.93
CA SER A 281 22.98 -8.67 1.87
C SER A 281 24.26 -9.50 1.70
N TRP A 282 24.99 -9.31 0.60
CA TRP A 282 26.29 -9.95 0.36
C TRP A 282 27.46 -9.14 0.91
N LEU A 283 27.22 -7.89 1.32
CA LEU A 283 28.21 -7.00 1.90
C LEU A 283 28.47 -7.33 3.36
N GLU A 284 29.73 -7.28 3.74
CA GLU A 284 30.21 -7.40 5.10
C GLU A 284 31.15 -6.23 5.40
N GLU A 285 30.74 -5.34 6.30
CA GLU A 285 31.57 -4.23 6.78
C GLU A 285 32.32 -4.67 8.04
N THR A 286 33.65 -4.59 8.00
CA THR A 286 34.52 -4.83 9.15
C THR A 286 35.39 -3.60 9.41
N LYS A 287 36.13 -3.59 10.53
CA LYS A 287 37.09 -2.50 10.83
C LYS A 287 38.21 -2.36 9.78
N GLU A 288 38.47 -3.43 9.04
CA GLU A 288 39.54 -3.52 8.02
C GLU A 288 39.08 -3.07 6.64
N GLY A 289 37.77 -2.94 6.40
CA GLY A 289 37.21 -2.54 5.12
C GLY A 289 35.85 -3.17 4.82
N THR A 290 35.38 -2.97 3.59
CA THR A 290 34.14 -3.56 3.08
C THR A 290 34.47 -4.77 2.21
N PHE A 291 33.82 -5.89 2.48
CA PHE A 291 33.98 -7.15 1.75
C PHE A 291 32.64 -7.58 1.14
N CYS A 292 32.70 -8.42 0.11
CA CYS A 292 31.56 -9.09 -0.48
C CYS A 292 31.83 -10.59 -0.58
N TYR A 293 30.82 -11.41 -0.30
CA TYR A 293 30.85 -12.83 -0.66
C TYR A 293 30.45 -13.04 -2.12
N TRP A 294 31.32 -13.66 -2.92
CA TRP A 294 31.16 -13.84 -4.35
C TRP A 294 31.29 -15.30 -4.78
N THR A 295 30.56 -15.67 -5.83
CA THR A 295 30.68 -16.96 -6.50
C THR A 295 30.70 -16.75 -8.00
N PHE A 296 31.47 -17.58 -8.72
CA PHE A 296 31.53 -17.58 -10.18
C PHE A 296 30.45 -18.48 -10.81
N THR A 297 29.70 -19.24 -10.00
CA THR A 297 28.66 -20.14 -10.48
C THR A 297 27.27 -19.50 -10.37
N ASN A 298 26.54 -19.45 -11.48
CA ASN A 298 25.15 -18.95 -11.54
C ASN A 298 24.93 -17.54 -10.96
N THR A 299 25.95 -16.70 -10.93
CA THR A 299 25.97 -15.42 -10.20
C THR A 299 24.82 -14.50 -10.59
N ARG A 300 24.54 -14.34 -11.89
CA ARG A 300 23.39 -13.52 -12.36
C ARG A 300 22.05 -13.97 -11.76
N LYS A 301 21.82 -15.28 -11.66
CA LYS A 301 20.60 -15.86 -11.08
C LYS A 301 20.57 -15.67 -9.57
N LEU A 302 21.70 -15.86 -8.89
CA LEU A 302 21.83 -15.68 -7.44
C LEU A 302 21.63 -14.22 -7.03
N VAL A 303 22.26 -13.29 -7.76
CA VAL A 303 22.10 -11.83 -7.60
C VAL A 303 20.65 -11.43 -7.82
N LYS A 304 20.04 -11.81 -8.96
CA LYS A 304 18.62 -11.50 -9.27
C LYS A 304 17.66 -11.99 -8.18
N ASN A 305 17.94 -13.15 -7.60
CA ASN A 305 17.11 -13.74 -6.57
C ASN A 305 17.47 -13.29 -5.14
N CYS A 306 18.59 -12.58 -4.95
CA CYS A 306 19.15 -12.17 -3.66
C CYS A 306 19.33 -13.35 -2.69
N ILE A 307 19.81 -14.50 -3.20
CA ILE A 307 20.09 -15.68 -2.37
C ILE A 307 21.20 -15.32 -1.39
N LEU A 308 21.03 -15.65 -0.10
CA LEU A 308 22.03 -15.36 0.92
C LEU A 308 23.34 -16.09 0.63
N PRO A 309 24.51 -15.46 0.87
CA PRO A 309 25.79 -16.11 0.66
C PRO A 309 25.98 -17.34 1.53
N ASP A 310 26.41 -18.43 0.91
CA ASP A 310 26.96 -19.57 1.65
C ASP A 310 28.40 -19.23 2.02
N LYS A 311 28.60 -18.74 3.26
CA LYS A 311 29.90 -18.29 3.76
C LYS A 311 30.98 -19.38 3.76
N ALA A 312 30.59 -20.66 3.69
CA ALA A 312 31.54 -21.77 3.60
C ALA A 312 32.01 -22.03 2.16
N LYS A 313 31.18 -21.73 1.16
CA LYS A 313 31.47 -22.03 -0.25
C LYS A 313 31.86 -20.80 -1.08
N TRP A 314 31.38 -19.62 -0.70
CA TRP A 314 31.58 -18.41 -1.49
C TRP A 314 32.85 -17.70 -1.06
N ARG A 315 33.56 -17.15 -2.05
CA ARG A 315 34.83 -16.44 -1.82
C ARG A 315 34.54 -15.10 -1.16
N ARG A 316 35.30 -14.75 -0.11
CA ARG A 316 35.25 -13.41 0.51
C ARG A 316 36.21 -12.49 -0.25
N CYS A 317 35.67 -11.48 -0.93
CA CYS A 317 36.41 -10.57 -1.79
C CYS A 317 36.42 -9.14 -1.21
N PRO A 318 37.59 -8.47 -1.13
CA PRO A 318 37.68 -7.08 -0.70
C PRO A 318 37.15 -6.11 -1.77
N LEU A 319 36.53 -5.02 -1.33
CA LEU A 319 35.96 -3.97 -2.20
C LEU A 319 36.68 -2.62 -2.02
N LYS A 320 36.69 -1.79 -3.08
CA LYS A 320 37.17 -0.40 -3.01
C LYS A 320 36.10 0.50 -2.36
N LYS A 321 36.53 1.57 -1.67
CA LYS A 321 35.68 2.47 -0.84
C LYS A 321 34.59 3.24 -1.60
N ASN A 322 34.63 3.33 -2.93
CA ASN A 322 33.68 4.14 -3.71
C ASN A 322 32.43 3.35 -4.09
N MET A 323 31.50 3.17 -3.14
CA MET A 323 30.17 2.63 -3.44
C MET A 323 29.24 3.76 -3.91
N ALA A 324 29.02 3.87 -5.22
CA ALA A 324 27.99 4.76 -5.75
C ALA A 324 26.60 4.13 -5.59
N LYS A 325 25.73 4.77 -4.79
CA LYS A 325 24.30 4.41 -4.73
C LYS A 325 23.65 4.83 -6.05
N ASN A 326 22.98 3.87 -6.71
CA ASN A 326 22.47 3.99 -8.07
C ASN A 326 21.65 5.28 -8.29
N ARG A 327 22.09 6.08 -9.27
CA ARG A 327 21.42 7.26 -9.81
C ARG A 327 21.02 6.89 -11.23
N GLN A 328 19.72 6.73 -11.51
CA GLN A 328 19.24 6.40 -12.85
C GLN A 328 18.14 7.38 -13.27
N SER A 329 18.57 8.56 -13.72
CA SER A 329 17.70 9.50 -14.42
C SER A 329 17.55 9.07 -15.88
N ARG A 330 16.33 8.73 -16.30
CA ARG A 330 15.95 8.81 -17.72
C ARG A 330 14.59 9.50 -17.81
N LYS A 331 14.54 10.58 -18.59
CA LYS A 331 13.31 11.31 -18.92
C LYS A 331 12.30 10.33 -19.50
N ALA A 332 11.12 10.23 -18.88
CA ALA A 332 9.99 9.49 -19.41
C ALA A 332 8.76 10.40 -19.37
N LYS A 333 8.24 10.77 -20.54
CA LYS A 333 6.87 11.29 -20.66
C LYS A 333 5.88 10.14 -20.35
N PHE A 334 4.69 10.53 -19.89
CA PHE A 334 3.50 9.71 -19.59
C PHE A 334 3.42 9.00 -18.22
N SER A 335 2.96 9.71 -17.18
CA SER A 335 2.53 9.11 -15.89
C SER A 335 1.14 9.57 -15.45
N GLY A 336 0.52 10.49 -16.20
CA GLY A 336 -0.78 11.07 -15.86
C GLY A 336 -1.95 10.08 -15.93
N PHE A 337 -1.89 9.03 -16.76
CA PHE A 337 -3.00 8.09 -16.94
C PHE A 337 -3.21 7.16 -15.73
N ILE A 338 -2.12 6.67 -15.14
CA ILE A 338 -2.15 5.85 -13.92
C ILE A 338 -2.68 6.66 -12.75
N LEU A 339 -2.18 7.89 -12.60
CA LEU A 339 -2.70 8.81 -11.59
C LEU A 339 -4.16 9.13 -11.87
N ARG A 340 -4.56 9.45 -13.10
CA ARG A 340 -5.94 9.78 -13.45
C ARG A 340 -6.93 8.68 -13.09
N GLY A 341 -6.62 7.41 -13.41
CA GLY A 341 -7.45 6.28 -12.98
C GLY A 341 -7.57 6.16 -11.46
N ILE A 342 -6.46 6.39 -10.73
CA ILE A 342 -6.45 6.42 -9.25
C ILE A 342 -7.26 7.61 -8.72
N LEU A 343 -7.12 8.79 -9.29
CA LEU A 343 -7.74 10.04 -8.86
C LEU A 343 -9.25 10.00 -9.12
N ASP A 344 -9.66 9.62 -10.33
CA ASP A 344 -11.07 9.46 -10.70
C ASP A 344 -11.73 8.46 -9.75
N THR A 345 -11.10 7.32 -9.49
CA THR A 345 -11.75 6.30 -8.65
C THR A 345 -11.71 6.59 -7.15
N VAL A 346 -10.66 7.24 -6.62
CA VAL A 346 -10.61 7.65 -5.21
C VAL A 346 -11.65 8.75 -4.93
N LEU A 347 -11.90 9.64 -5.88
CA LEU A 347 -12.88 10.73 -5.72
C LEU A 347 -14.31 10.28 -6.02
N THR A 348 -14.54 9.45 -7.05
CA THR A 348 -15.89 8.92 -7.32
C THR A 348 -16.36 7.97 -6.21
N ALA A 349 -15.44 7.33 -5.48
CA ALA A 349 -15.76 6.50 -4.32
C ALA A 349 -15.80 7.26 -2.99
N GLY A 350 -15.22 8.46 -2.91
CA GLY A 350 -15.11 9.26 -1.68
C GLY A 350 -16.05 10.47 -1.61
N CYS A 351 -16.60 10.91 -2.74
CA CYS A 351 -17.37 12.15 -2.80
C CYS A 351 -18.65 11.91 -3.62
N VAL A 352 -19.63 11.22 -3.02
CA VAL A 352 -21.01 11.41 -3.43
C VAL A 352 -21.44 12.73 -2.82
N THR A 353 -21.34 13.78 -3.61
CA THR A 353 -21.87 15.10 -3.27
C THR A 353 -23.31 14.96 -2.75
N THR A 354 -23.56 15.64 -1.64
CA THR A 354 -24.78 15.75 -0.85
C THR A 354 -26.11 15.78 -1.62
N PRO A 355 -27.20 15.27 -1.03
CA PRO A 355 -28.55 15.43 -1.55
C PRO A 355 -29.02 16.87 -1.32
N THR A 356 -29.32 17.60 -2.39
CA THR A 356 -30.09 18.85 -2.27
C THR A 356 -31.52 18.50 -1.89
N SER A 357 -31.83 18.60 -0.60
CA SER A 357 -33.19 18.73 -0.10
C SER A 357 -33.65 20.18 -0.29
N SER A 358 -34.46 20.41 -1.32
CA SER A 358 -35.46 21.49 -1.29
C SER A 358 -36.71 20.98 -2.00
N VAL A 359 -37.71 20.68 -1.19
CA VAL A 359 -39.10 20.48 -1.60
C VAL A 359 -39.60 21.79 -2.22
N THR A 360 -40.02 21.75 -3.48
CA THR A 360 -41.20 22.52 -3.93
C THR A 360 -41.77 21.96 -5.23
N SER A 361 -43.10 21.86 -5.20
CA SER A 361 -44.03 21.18 -6.08
C SER A 361 -44.17 21.78 -7.51
N VAL A 362 -44.79 20.97 -8.38
CA VAL A 362 -45.55 21.27 -9.62
C VAL A 362 -44.78 21.52 -10.94
N LYS A 363 -44.81 20.54 -11.88
CA LYS A 363 -45.70 20.54 -13.08
C LYS A 363 -45.51 19.30 -13.97
N ARG A 364 -46.65 18.77 -14.41
CA ARG A 364 -46.86 17.75 -15.45
C ARG A 364 -46.32 18.18 -16.82
N ALA A 365 -45.86 17.21 -17.61
CA ALA A 365 -46.14 17.05 -19.06
C ALA A 365 -45.61 15.64 -19.47
N THR A 366 -46.45 14.61 -19.60
CA THR A 366 -47.00 14.09 -20.87
C THR A 366 -45.98 13.75 -21.96
N GLY A 367 -45.94 12.46 -22.35
CA GLY A 367 -45.85 12.06 -23.76
C GLY A 367 -44.83 10.98 -24.14
N LEU A 368 -45.36 9.83 -24.60
CA LEU A 368 -44.93 9.03 -25.77
C LEU A 368 -43.59 8.26 -25.63
N ILE A 369 -43.48 6.93 -25.80
CA ILE A 369 -44.30 5.81 -26.32
C ILE A 369 -43.99 4.59 -25.45
#